data_AF-A0A9W5ALW1-F1
#
_entry.id   AF-A0A9W5ALW1-F1
#
_cell.length_a   1.000
_cell.length_b   1.000
_cell.length_c   1.000
_cell.angle_alpha   90.00
_cell.angle_beta   90.00
_cell.angle_gamma   90.00
#
_symmetry.space_group_name_H-M   'P 1'
#
loop_
_entity.id
_entity.type
_entity.pdbx_description
1 polymer ?
#
loop_
_entity_poly.entity_id
_entity_poly.type
_entity_poly.pdbx_seq_one_letter_code
_entity_poly.pdbx_strand_id
1 'polypeptide(L)'
;MTGFSFIICVSTINSLLQLNSIEAYRGRVMSVYSLFFLGSTPIGAITAGFLANEFGAGTSLVICGSIVYVLLVFWWVFKTFYLKFR
;
A
#
# COMPACT_ATOMS: atom_id res chain seq x y z
N MET A 1 -12.33 12.93 -3.06
CA MET A 1 -12.46 11.55 -3.60
C MET A 1 -11.40 10.59 -3.05
N THR A 2 -10.17 11.06 -2.80
CA THR A 2 -9.06 10.25 -2.23
C THR A 2 -9.39 9.53 -0.92
N GLY A 3 -10.09 10.17 0.02
CA GLY A 3 -10.46 9.54 1.30
C GLY A 3 -11.42 8.35 1.17
N PHE A 4 -12.36 8.41 0.21
CA PHE A 4 -13.31 7.32 -0.03
C PHE A 4 -12.61 6.07 -0.56
N SER A 5 -11.72 6.25 -1.54
CA SER A 5 -10.89 5.17 -2.09
C SER A 5 -9.99 4.54 -1.02
N PHE A 6 -9.41 5.35 -0.13
CA PHE A 6 -8.57 4.87 0.96
C PHE A 6 -9.36 3.97 1.93
N ILE A 7 -10.54 4.41 2.38
CA ILE A 7 -11.37 3.63 3.32
C ILE A 7 -11.79 2.30 2.71
N ILE A 8 -12.23 2.29 1.44
CA ILE A 8 -12.59 1.04 0.75
C ILE A 8 -11.39 0.10 0.68
N CYS A 9 -10.22 0.61 0.26
CA CYS A 9 -9.01 -0.20 0.13
C CYS A 9 -8.61 -0.83 1.47
N VAL A 10 -8.55 -0.04 2.54
CA VAL A 10 -8.22 -0.52 3.89
C VAL A 10 -9.26 -1.54 4.37
N SER A 11 -10.55 -1.31 4.14
CA SER A 11 -11.62 -2.25 4.53
C SER A 11 -11.52 -3.59 3.79
N THR A 12 -11.23 -3.56 2.49
CA THR A 12 -11.02 -4.76 1.67
C THR A 12 -9.79 -5.54 2.14
N ILE A 13 -8.68 -4.87 2.46
CA ILE A 13 -7.46 -5.53 2.96
C ILE A 13 -7.71 -6.24 4.29
N ASN A 14 -8.38 -5.57 5.24
CA ASN A 14 -8.71 -6.17 6.53
C ASN A 14 -9.59 -7.43 6.36
N SER A 15 -10.58 -7.39 5.47
CA SER A 15 -11.44 -8.54 5.16
C SER A 15 -10.66 -9.69 4.50
N LEU A 16 -9.77 -9.39 3.55
CA LEU A 16 -8.91 -10.37 2.88
C LEU A 16 -7.96 -11.07 3.84
N LEU A 17 -7.35 -10.32 4.76
CA LEU A 17 -6.47 -10.86 5.79
C LEU A 17 -7.24 -11.79 6.71
N GLN A 18 -8.45 -11.41 7.15
CA GLN A 18 -9.30 -12.24 8.00
C GLN A 18 -9.74 -13.55 7.33
N LEU A 19 -9.96 -13.54 6.00
CA LEU A 19 -10.33 -14.72 5.21
C LEU A 19 -9.15 -15.66 4.92
N ASN A 20 -7.94 -15.11 4.73
CA ASN A 20 -6.74 -15.92 4.43
C ASN A 20 -5.99 -16.38 5.69
N SER A 21 -6.22 -15.75 6.85
CA SER A 21 -5.56 -16.13 8.10
C SER A 21 -6.28 -17.27 8.81
N ILE A 22 -5.52 -18.26 9.28
CA ILE A 22 -5.98 -19.31 10.20
C ILE A 22 -6.38 -18.68 11.54
N GLU A 23 -7.51 -19.08 12.12
CA GLU A 23 -8.12 -18.46 13.30
C GLU A 23 -7.15 -18.30 14.49
N ALA A 24 -6.30 -19.30 14.74
CA ALA A 24 -5.30 -19.28 15.82
C ALA A 24 -4.21 -18.21 15.65
N TYR A 25 -3.96 -17.73 14.43
CA TYR A 25 -2.88 -16.78 14.12
C TYR A 25 -3.39 -15.39 13.70
N ARG A 26 -4.70 -15.16 13.72
CA ARG A 26 -5.32 -13.87 13.35
C ARG A 26 -4.65 -12.66 14.00
N GLY A 27 -4.40 -12.73 15.32
CA GLY A 27 -3.77 -11.64 16.06
C GLY A 27 -2.31 -11.37 15.66
N ARG A 28 -1.54 -12.42 15.33
CA ARG A 28 -0.15 -12.27 14.88
C ARG A 28 -0.08 -11.70 13.45
N VAL A 29 -0.93 -12.19 12.56
CA VAL A 29 -1.02 -11.71 11.17
C VAL A 29 -1.44 -10.24 11.14
N MET A 30 -2.46 -9.86 11.92
CA MET A 30 -2.90 -8.47 12.01
C MET A 30 -1.84 -7.57 12.65
N SER A 31 -1.08 -8.05 13.64
CA SER A 31 0.01 -7.26 14.25
C SER A 31 1.14 -6.97 13.25
N VAL A 32 1.55 -7.96 12.45
CA VAL A 32 2.54 -7.75 11.38
C VAL A 32 1.98 -6.81 10.31
N TYR A 33 0.71 -6.95 9.94
CA TYR A 33 0.04 -6.02 9.02
C TYR A 33 0.04 -4.58 9.54
N SER A 34 -0.36 -4.37 10.80
CA SER A 34 -0.35 -3.05 11.43
C SER A 34 1.05 -2.46 11.52
N LEU A 35 2.07 -3.28 11.82
CA LEU A 35 3.46 -2.84 11.87
C LEU A 35 3.97 -2.39 10.50
N PHE A 36 3.62 -3.12 9.43
CA PHE A 36 3.92 -2.70 8.05
C PHE A 36 3.16 -1.43 7.64
N PHE A 37 1.87 -1.34 7.97
CA PHE A 37 1.04 -0.21 7.60
C PHE A 37 1.48 1.08 8.31
N LEU A 38 1.69 1.01 9.62
CA LEU A 38 2.21 2.12 10.41
C LEU A 38 3.68 2.42 10.08
N GLY A 39 4.49 1.40 9.80
CA GLY A 39 5.91 1.56 9.47
C GLY A 39 6.17 2.17 8.10
N SER A 40 5.30 1.92 7.12
CA SER A 40 5.41 2.52 5.78
C SER A 40 4.99 4.00 5.75
N THR A 41 4.15 4.44 6.68
CA THR A 41 3.66 5.83 6.77
C THR A 41 4.79 6.87 6.98
N PRO A 42 5.68 6.75 7.99
CA PRO A 42 6.77 7.71 8.17
C PRO A 42 7.81 7.62 7.05
N ILE A 43 8.03 6.44 6.46
CA ILE A 43 8.93 6.28 5.30
C ILE A 43 8.39 7.10 4.12
N GLY A 44 7.09 6.95 3.82
CA GLY A 44 6.41 7.74 2.79
C GLY A 44 6.48 9.24 3.08
N ALA A 45 6.27 9.64 4.34
CA ALA A 45 6.32 11.04 4.77
C ALA A 45 7.72 11.65 4.63
N ILE A 46 8.79 10.91 4.96
CA ILE A 46 10.18 11.39 4.79
C ILE A 46 10.49 11.58 3.30
N THR A 47 10.15 10.60 2.47
CA THR A 47 10.35 10.73 1.02
C THR A 47 9.54 11.91 0.45
N ALA A 48 8.26 12.03 0.81
CA ALA A 48 7.43 13.14 0.35
C ALA A 48 7.92 14.51 0.85
N GLY A 49 8.41 14.59 2.10
CA GLY A 49 8.95 15.81 2.69
C GLY A 49 10.29 16.25 2.08
N PHE A 50 11.16 15.29 1.72
CA PHE A 50 12.40 15.56 0.99
C PHE A 50 12.12 16.09 -0.42
N LEU A 51 11.22 15.42 -1.15
CA LEU A 51 10.79 15.87 -2.47
C LEU A 51 10.11 17.25 -2.42
N ALA A 52 9.33 17.52 -1.37
CA ALA A 52 8.62 18.79 -1.21
C ALA A 52 9.56 19.97 -0.95
N ASN A 53 10.69 19.75 -0.29
CA ASN A 53 11.71 20.77 -0.06
C ASN A 53 12.46 21.15 -1.35
N GLU A 54 12.84 20.18 -2.18
CA GLU A 54 13.65 20.42 -3.37
C GLU A 54 12.85 20.89 -4.58
N PHE A 55 11.64 20.34 -4.81
CA PHE A 55 10.89 20.57 -6.05
C PHE A 55 9.54 21.26 -5.87
N GLY A 56 9.14 21.53 -4.62
CA GLY A 56 7.83 22.09 -4.27
C GLY A 56 6.71 21.05 -4.18
N ALA A 57 5.56 21.46 -3.61
CA ALA A 57 4.46 20.55 -3.27
C ALA A 57 3.80 19.88 -4.49
N GLY A 58 3.75 20.55 -5.65
CA GLY A 58 3.05 20.06 -6.84
C GLY A 58 3.76 18.88 -7.52
N THR A 59 5.07 18.99 -7.73
CA THR A 59 5.92 17.94 -8.34
C THR A 59 6.05 16.74 -7.41
N SER A 60 6.13 16.95 -6.11
CA SER A 60 6.17 15.87 -5.10
C SER A 60 4.94 14.98 -5.14
N LEU A 61 3.75 15.57 -5.32
CA LEU A 61 2.50 14.83 -5.48
C LEU A 61 2.50 13.99 -6.76
N VAL A 62 2.99 14.55 -7.87
CA VAL A 62 3.11 13.83 -9.15
C VAL A 62 4.08 12.65 -9.04
N ILE A 63 5.23 12.87 -8.38
CA ILE A 63 6.23 11.81 -8.21
C ILE A 63 5.70 10.69 -7.29
N CYS A 64 5.09 11.04 -6.15
CA CYS A 64 4.47 10.03 -5.27
C CYS A 64 3.35 9.26 -5.99
N GLY A 65 2.52 9.95 -6.78
CA GLY A 65 1.49 9.31 -7.59
C GLY A 65 2.06 8.36 -8.66
N SER A 66 3.15 8.76 -9.31
CA SER A 66 3.83 7.93 -10.32
C SER A 66 4.42 6.65 -9.71
N ILE A 67 5.01 6.75 -8.52
CA ILE A 67 5.58 5.59 -7.79
C ILE A 67 4.47 4.59 -7.45
N VAL A 68 3.33 5.06 -6.95
CA VAL A 68 2.18 4.21 -6.65
C VAL A 68 1.64 3.53 -7.91
N TYR A 69 1.58 4.25 -9.04
CA TYR A 69 1.16 3.69 -10.31
C TYR A 69 2.12 2.59 -10.80
N VAL A 70 3.43 2.81 -10.72
CA VAL A 70 4.44 1.81 -11.09
C VAL A 70 4.31 0.56 -10.22
N LEU A 71 4.13 0.70 -8.91
CA LEU A 71 3.94 -0.42 -7.99
C LEU A 71 2.65 -1.20 -8.30
N LEU A 72 1.57 -0.52 -8.65
CA LEU A 72 0.31 -1.15 -9.08
C LEU A 72 0.49 -1.95 -10.37
N VAL A 73 1.16 -1.37 -11.37
CA VAL A 73 1.46 -2.04 -12.65
C VAL A 73 2.35 -3.26 -12.40
N PHE A 74 3.38 -3.11 -11.57
CA PHE A 74 4.27 -4.21 -11.19
C PHE A 74 3.50 -5.35 -10.52
N TRP A 75 2.66 -5.04 -9.54
CA TRP A 75 1.82 -6.05 -8.87
C TRP A 75 0.85 -6.73 -9.85
N TRP A 76 0.24 -5.97 -10.76
CA TRP A 76 -0.69 -6.50 -11.76
C TRP A 76 0.02 -7.46 -12.74
N VAL A 77 1.23 -7.12 -13.17
CA VAL A 77 2.09 -7.99 -14.00
C VAL A 77 2.47 -9.26 -13.23
N PHE A 78 2.91 -9.14 -11.98
CA PHE A 78 3.29 -10.27 -11.14
C PHE A 78 2.11 -11.22 -10.91
N LYS A 79 0.93 -10.67 -10.61
CA LYS A 79 -0.33 -11.43 -10.47
C LYS A 79 -0.69 -12.14 -11.78
N THR A 80 -0.61 -11.44 -12.91
CA THR A 80 -0.94 -12.00 -14.24
C THR A 80 0.00 -13.15 -14.61
N PHE A 81 1.27 -13.04 -14.24
CA PHE A 81 2.26 -14.09 -14.45
C PHE A 81 2.01 -15.32 -13.54
N TYR A 82 1.67 -15.10 -12.26
CA TYR A 82 1.41 -16.18 -11.30
C TYR A 82 0.13 -16.98 -11.60
N LEU A 83 -0.92 -16.31 -12.11
CA LEU A 83 -2.18 -16.95 -12.51
C LEU A 83 -2.08 -17.72 -13.83
N LYS A 84 -1.09 -17.40 -14.68
CA LYS A 84 -0.90 -18.08 -15.98
C LYS A 84 -0.13 -19.41 -15.87
N PHE A 85 0.45 -19.71 -14.71
CA PHE A 85 1.20 -20.93 -14.44
C PHE A 85 0.50 -21.89 -13.44
N ARG A 86 -0.81 -21.70 -13.21
CA ARG A 86 -1.71 -22.66 -12.57
C ARG A 86 -2.71 -23.17 -13.62
#